data_AF-A0A968SXD7-F1
#
_entry.id   AF-A0A968SXD7-F1
#
_cell.length_a   1.000
_cell.length_b   1.000
_cell.length_c   1.000
_cell.angle_alpha   90.00
_cell.angle_beta   90.00
_cell.angle_gamma   90.00
#
_symmetry.space_group_name_H-M   'P 1'
#
loop_
_entity.id
_entity.type
_entity.pdbx_description
1 polymer ?
#
loop_
_entity_poly.entity_id
_entity_poly.type
_entity_poly.pdbx_seq_one_letter_code
_entity_poly.pdbx_strand_id
1 'polypeptide(L)' 'MSLSGSRLRAALAREILPIGGSLNRVHGTTVEAVLPGAQTGAIYRIPGRRGRKDILAEVIGFRGTEAILAPFVEPRG' A
#
# COMPACT_ATOMS: atom_id res chain seq x y z
N MET A 1 28.51 -15.17 -0.12
CA MET A 1 28.34 -15.21 -1.59
C MET A 1 27.90 -13.83 -2.05
N SER A 2 28.76 -13.08 -2.74
CA SER A 2 28.47 -11.72 -3.21
C SER A 2 27.71 -11.79 -4.54
N LEU A 3 26.47 -11.30 -4.58
CA LEU A 3 25.71 -11.19 -5.82
C LEU A 3 26.27 -10.01 -6.64
N SER A 4 26.80 -10.30 -7.83
CA SER A 4 27.25 -9.29 -8.79
C SER A 4 26.13 -8.27 -9.08
N GLY A 5 26.45 -6.98 -9.00
CA GLY A 5 25.47 -5.89 -9.13
C GLY A 5 24.71 -5.87 -10.47
N SER A 6 25.26 -6.50 -11.53
CA SER A 6 24.57 -6.68 -12.80
C SER A 6 23.40 -7.68 -12.72
N ARG A 7 23.54 -8.73 -11.90
CA ARG A 7 22.47 -9.72 -11.67
C ARG A 7 21.34 -9.15 -10.82
N LEU A 8 21.66 -8.30 -9.83
CA LEU A 8 20.66 -7.61 -9.02
C LEU A 8 19.81 -6.63 -9.84
N ARG A 9 20.45 -5.84 -10.71
CA ARG A 9 19.73 -4.93 -11.63
C ARG A 9 18.84 -5.68 -12.60
N ALA A 10 19.31 -6.80 -13.16
CA ALA A 10 18.51 -7.62 -14.08
C ALA A 10 17.32 -8.31 -13.39
N ALA A 11 17.45 -8.68 -12.11
CA ALA A 11 16.36 -9.22 -11.31
C ALA A 11 15.29 -8.15 -11.02
N LEU A 12 15.71 -6.96 -10.58
CA LEU A 12 14.80 -5.83 -10.30
C LEU A 12 14.12 -5.29 -11.57
N ALA A 13 14.77 -5.36 -12.73
CA ALA A 13 14.20 -4.91 -14.00
C ALA A 13 13.11 -5.86 -14.55
N ARG A 14 13.04 -7.09 -14.04
CA ARG A 14 12.04 -8.11 -14.44
C ARG A 14 10.87 -8.20 -13.47
N GLU A 15 11.03 -7.70 -12.26
CA GLU A 15 9.93 -7.57 -11.29
C GLU A 15 9.28 -6.20 -11.45
N ILE A 16 7.96 -6.19 -11.70
CA ILE A 16 7.16 -5.01 -11.40
C ILE A 16 7.19 -4.87 -9.88
N LEU A 17 8.09 -4.03 -9.37
CA LEU A 17 8.15 -3.73 -7.95
C LEU A 17 6.80 -3.12 -7.56
N PRO A 18 6.06 -3.73 -6.62
CA PRO A 18 4.86 -3.09 -6.12
C PRO A 18 5.27 -1.75 -5.52
N ILE A 19 4.73 -0.65 -6.04
CA ILE A 19 4.81 0.65 -5.37
C ILE A 19 3.94 0.52 -4.12
N GLY A 20 4.59 0.08 -3.05
CA GLY A 20 3.97 -0.08 -1.74
C GLY A 20 3.95 1.25 -1.00
N GLY A 21 3.13 1.30 0.04
CA GLY A 21 3.14 2.38 1.00
C GLY A 21 2.97 1.84 2.41
N SER A 22 2.99 2.74 3.39
CA SER A 22 2.82 2.39 4.80
C SER A 22 1.50 2.91 5.33
N LEU A 23 0.78 2.06 6.06
CA LEU A 23 -0.35 2.53 6.86
C LEU A 23 0.20 3.22 8.10
N ASN A 24 -0.29 4.43 8.37
CA ASN A 24 0.13 5.23 9.50
C ASN A 24 -0.86 5.13 10.64
N ARG A 25 -2.17 5.17 10.35
CA ARG A 25 -3.20 5.28 11.38
C ARG A 25 -4.59 4.84 10.89
N VAL A 26 -5.43 4.38 11.82
CA VAL A 26 -6.85 4.12 11.60
C VAL A 26 -7.68 5.19 12.32
N HIS A 27 -8.61 5.83 11.61
CA HIS A 27 -9.51 6.86 12.13
C HIS A 27 -10.97 6.46 11.87
N GLY A 28 -11.60 5.84 12.86
CA GLY A 28 -12.95 5.30 12.71
C GLY A 28 -12.97 4.26 11.59
N THR A 29 -13.70 4.58 10.51
CA THR A 29 -13.82 3.73 9.32
C THR A 29 -12.78 4.03 8.24
N THR A 30 -11.89 5.01 8.42
CA THR A 30 -10.88 5.40 7.43
C THR A 30 -9.46 5.02 7.86
N VAL A 31 -8.54 4.93 6.90
CA VAL A 31 -7.13 4.63 7.14
C VAL A 31 -6.26 5.72 6.50
N GLU A 32 -5.28 6.21 7.23
CA GLU A 32 -4.27 7.15 6.72
C GLU A 32 -3.02 6.39 6.31
N ALA A 33 -2.48 6.69 5.13
CA ALA A 33 -1.33 6.00 4.57
C ALA A 33 -0.41 6.93 3.78
N VAL A 34 0.89 6.65 3.79
CA VAL A 34 1.83 7.26 2.85
C VAL A 34 1.85 6.42 1.59
N LEU A 35 1.23 6.92 0.52
CA LEU A 35 1.15 6.25 -0.78
C LEU A 35 1.74 7.14 -1.88
N PRO A 36 3.04 7.01 -2.20
CA PRO A 36 3.68 7.81 -3.24
C PRO A 36 2.98 7.63 -4.60
N GLY A 37 2.52 8.73 -5.20
CA GLY A 37 1.86 8.71 -6.51
C GLY A 37 0.43 8.20 -6.51
N ALA A 38 -0.21 8.04 -5.34
CA ALA A 38 -1.62 7.69 -5.27
C ALA A 38 -2.52 8.78 -5.87
N GLN A 39 -3.65 8.36 -6.43
CA GLN A 39 -4.68 9.22 -7.00
C GLN A 39 -6.02 8.93 -6.33
N THR A 40 -6.86 9.95 -6.16
CA THR A 40 -8.24 9.76 -5.70
C THR A 40 -8.97 8.79 -6.64
N GLY A 41 -9.76 7.89 -6.06
CA GLY A 41 -10.45 6.81 -6.79
C GLY A 41 -9.60 5.56 -7.04
N ALA A 42 -8.29 5.61 -6.81
CA ALA A 42 -7.45 4.42 -6.93
C ALA A 42 -7.74 3.42 -5.81
N ILE A 43 -7.80 2.14 -6.15
CA ILE A 43 -8.04 1.04 -5.21
C ILE A 43 -6.71 0.38 -4.85
N TYR A 44 -6.45 0.30 -3.55
CA TYR A 44 -5.27 -0.35 -2.99
C TYR A 44 -5.66 -1.58 -2.20
N ARG A 45 -4.75 -2.57 -2.21
CA ARG A 45 -4.83 -3.76 -1.39
C ARG A 45 -4.00 -3.56 -0.12
N ILE A 46 -4.67 -3.63 1.03
CA ILE A 46 -4.06 -3.65 2.35
C ILE A 46 -3.86 -5.12 2.74
N PRO A 47 -2.61 -5.61 2.86
CA PRO A 47 -2.35 -7.00 3.20
C PRO A 47 -2.83 -7.34 4.60
N GLY A 48 -3.57 -8.44 4.74
CA GLY A 48 -3.96 -8.98 6.04
C GLY A 48 -2.77 -9.59 6.78
N ARG A 49 -2.68 -9.39 8.10
CA ARG A 49 -1.67 -10.08 8.94
C ARG A 49 -2.19 -11.43 9.44
N ARG A 50 -1.29 -12.43 9.55
CA ARG A 50 -1.53 -13.73 10.22
C ARG A 50 -2.81 -14.45 9.75
N GLY A 51 -2.91 -14.74 8.46
CA GLY A 51 -4.03 -15.50 7.89
C GLY A 51 -5.35 -14.72 7.76
N ARG A 52 -5.35 -13.43 8.11
CA ARG A 52 -6.47 -12.54 7.78
C ARG A 52 -6.48 -12.25 6.28
N LYS A 53 -7.68 -12.09 5.72
CA LYS A 53 -7.88 -11.71 4.33
C LYS A 53 -7.36 -10.30 4.09
N ASP A 54 -6.90 -10.07 2.87
CA ASP A 54 -6.59 -8.74 2.40
C ASP A 54 -7.85 -7.87 2.35
N ILE A 55 -7.66 -6.58 2.59
CA ILE A 55 -8.72 -5.58 2.55
C ILE A 55 -8.47 -4.70 1.33
N LEU A 56 -9.52 -4.43 0.57
CA LEU A 56 -9.47 -3.40 -0.47
C LEU A 56 -9.89 -2.06 0.12
N ALA A 57 -9.25 -0.99 -0.30
CA ALA A 57 -9.61 0.37 0.09
C ALA A 57 -9.43 1.34 -1.07
N GLU A 58 -10.33 2.30 -1.19
CA GLU A 58 -10.28 3.39 -2.17
C GLU A 58 -9.64 4.63 -1.57
N VAL A 59 -8.81 5.34 -2.33
CA VAL A 59 -8.35 6.68 -1.96
C VAL A 59 -9.50 7.67 -2.12
N ILE A 60 -10.03 8.16 -1.01
CA ILE A 60 -11.14 9.14 -1.00
C ILE A 60 -10.65 10.58 -0.88
N GLY A 61 -9.37 10.78 -0.59
CA GLY A 61 -8.80 12.12 -0.47
C GLY A 61 -7.39 12.12 0.12
N PHE A 62 -6.89 13.31 0.44
CA PHE A 62 -5.55 13.51 0.98
C PHE A 62 -5.58 14.54 2.12
N ARG A 63 -4.68 14.37 3.09
CA ARG A 63 -4.38 15.38 4.12
C ARG A 63 -2.87 15.60 4.15
N GLY A 64 -2.44 16.74 3.60
CA GLY A 64 -1.00 16.98 3.41
C GLY A 64 -0.41 15.92 2.49
N THR A 65 0.57 15.16 2.99
CA THR A 65 1.25 14.08 2.25
C THR A 65 0.64 12.69 2.47
N GLU A 66 -0.42 12.58 3.27
CA GLU A 66 -1.07 11.32 3.59
C GLU A 66 -2.32 11.12 2.74
N ALA A 67 -2.45 9.95 2.14
CA ALA A 67 -3.67 9.49 1.49
C ALA A 67 -4.66 9.02 2.55
N ILE A 68 -5.93 9.38 2.38
CA ILE A 68 -7.05 8.89 3.18
C ILE A 68 -7.75 7.79 2.38
N LEU A 69 -7.80 6.61 2.97
CA LEU A 69 -8.37 5.40 2.41
C LEU A 69 -9.72 5.08 3.06
N ALA A 70 -10.70 4.71 2.25
CA ALA A 70 -11.95 4.11 2.67
C ALA A 70 -11.95 2.61 2.35
N PRO A 71 -11.81 1.74 3.35
CA PRO A 71 -11.95 0.30 3.18
C PRO A 71 -13.35 -0.11 2.73
N PHE A 72 -13.44 -1.06 1.79
CA PHE A 72 -14.71 -1.67 1.37
C PHE A 72 -15.32 -2.60 2.42
N VAL A 73 -14.53 -2.96 3.43
CA VAL A 73 -14.94 -3.71 4.62
C VAL A 73 -14.37 -3.03 5.83
N GLU A 74 -15.10 -3.06 6.94
CA GLU A 74 -14.66 -2.39 8.16
C GLU A 74 -13.26 -2.89 8.58
N PRO A 75 -12.27 -1.98 8.72
CA PRO A 75 -10.90 -2.38 9.00
C PRO A 75 -10.82 -2.99 10.41
N ARG A 76 -10.53 -4.29 10.48
CA ARG A 76 -10.31 -5.00 11.74
C ARG A 76 -8.82 -5.12 12.05
N GLY A 77 -8.31 -4.15 12.81
CA GLY A 77 -7.05 -4.19 13.59
C GLY A 77 -5.78 -4.52 12.84
#